data_AF-A0A2D0HAP6-F1
#
_entry.id   AF-A0A2D0HAP6-F1
#
_cell.length_a   1.000
_cell.length_b   1.000
_cell.length_c   1.000
_cell.angle_alpha   90.00
_cell.angle_beta   90.00
_cell.angle_gamma   90.00
#
_symmetry.space_group_name_H-M   'P 1'
#
loop_
_entity.id
_entity.type
_entity.pdbx_description
1 polymer ?
#
loop_
_entity_poly.entity_id
_entity_poly.type
_entity_poly.pdbx_seq_one_letter_code
_entity_poly.pdbx_strand_id
1 'polypeptide(L)'
;MILLDYRLPDLDGLEFLTKLQRQTSNSRISVIMLTGQGDETIAVQAIKSGAQDYLVKGKLTSDNLRRAVHGAIEQMQLMRQLKQQQEQQKLVGAIALNIRQSLKLQDILATSVQEVRQLLDAFQFIGLLTPAGILLEAQQSILARQRGMIVPDIARKQDQVFRQVLTTGEPILDLEISGETPKFPGVIRTWLASYFPIQSEADEPISMGIVVVEISDRKRAE
;
A
#
# COMPACT_ATOMS: atom_id res chain seq x y z
N MET A 1 -30.01 -6.43 30.01
CA MET A 1 -30.17 -6.26 31.46
C MET A 1 -31.11 -7.35 31.94
N ILE A 2 -30.87 -7.89 33.14
CA ILE A 2 -31.71 -8.92 33.77
C ILE A 2 -32.04 -8.46 35.18
N LEU A 3 -33.31 -8.53 35.58
CA LEU A 3 -33.71 -8.51 36.99
C LEU A 3 -33.81 -9.97 37.44
N LEU A 4 -32.99 -10.37 38.40
CA LEU A 4 -32.82 -11.77 38.80
C LEU A 4 -33.26 -11.98 40.23
N ASP A 5 -34.22 -12.86 40.44
CA ASP A 5 -34.59 -13.30 41.78
C ASP A 5 -33.48 -14.15 42.41
N TYR A 6 -33.18 -13.92 43.69
CA TYR A 6 -32.24 -14.75 44.43
C TYR A 6 -32.79 -16.15 44.73
N ARG A 7 -34.10 -16.28 44.98
CA ARG A 7 -34.74 -17.58 45.23
C ARG A 7 -35.45 -18.03 43.96
N LEU A 8 -34.80 -18.88 43.16
CA LEU A 8 -35.46 -19.59 42.07
C LEU A 8 -35.86 -21.00 42.53
N PRO A 9 -36.81 -21.68 41.85
CA PRO A 9 -37.27 -23.01 42.26
C PRO A 9 -36.17 -24.08 42.28
N ASP A 10 -35.26 -24.05 41.32
CA ASP A 10 -34.30 -25.14 41.06
C ASP A 10 -32.85 -24.79 41.43
N LEU A 11 -32.54 -23.51 41.64
CA LEU A 11 -31.17 -23.02 41.89
C LEU A 11 -31.19 -21.65 42.58
N ASP A 12 -30.10 -21.27 43.23
CA ASP A 12 -29.99 -19.92 43.78
C ASP A 12 -29.52 -18.88 42.73
N GLY A 13 -29.91 -17.61 42.91
CA GLY A 13 -29.57 -16.55 41.97
C GLY A 13 -28.07 -16.26 41.84
N LEU A 14 -27.26 -16.60 42.84
CA LEU A 14 -25.79 -16.44 42.78
C LEU A 14 -25.15 -17.52 41.90
N GLU A 15 -25.62 -18.76 42.01
CA GLU A 15 -25.26 -19.87 41.14
C GLU A 15 -25.67 -19.58 39.69
N PHE A 16 -26.87 -19.02 39.48
CA PHE A 16 -27.29 -18.56 38.16
C PHE A 16 -26.33 -17.52 37.60
N LEU A 17 -26.04 -16.47 38.37
CA LEU A 17 -25.16 -15.38 37.97
C LEU A 17 -23.76 -15.90 37.62
N THR A 18 -23.23 -16.81 38.43
CA THR A 18 -21.93 -17.44 38.19
C THR A 18 -21.93 -18.27 36.90
N LYS A 19 -22.97 -19.07 36.66
CA LYS A 19 -23.13 -19.84 35.40
C LYS A 19 -23.24 -18.91 34.19
N LEU A 20 -24.04 -17.84 34.30
CA LEU A 20 -24.23 -16.85 33.25
C LEU A 20 -22.90 -16.21 32.86
N GLN A 21 -22.12 -15.74 33.83
CA GLN A 21 -20.83 -15.10 33.57
C GLN A 21 -19.80 -16.03 32.92
N ARG A 22 -19.80 -17.32 33.29
CA ARG A 22 -18.92 -18.32 32.65
C ARG A 22 -19.31 -18.55 31.20
N GLN A 23 -20.61 -18.60 30.89
CA GLN A 23 -21.09 -18.85 29.54
C GLN A 23 -20.97 -17.62 28.62
N THR A 24 -21.04 -16.42 29.20
CA THR A 24 -21.05 -15.17 28.43
C THR A 24 -19.70 -14.45 28.48
N SER A 25 -18.58 -15.18 28.44
CA SER A 25 -17.22 -14.63 28.66
C SER A 25 -16.88 -13.38 27.82
N ASN A 26 -17.57 -13.17 26.68
CA ASN A 26 -17.37 -12.02 25.78
C ASN A 26 -18.48 -10.94 25.84
N SER A 27 -19.51 -11.12 26.66
CA SER A 27 -20.65 -10.21 26.80
C SER A 27 -20.98 -9.99 28.27
N ARG A 28 -20.67 -8.81 28.79
CA ARG A 28 -21.08 -8.43 30.15
C ARG A 28 -22.58 -8.12 30.15
N ILE A 29 -23.36 -9.03 30.73
CA ILE A 29 -24.78 -8.81 30.97
C ILE A 29 -24.95 -8.10 32.31
N SER A 30 -25.59 -6.94 32.31
CA SER A 30 -25.94 -6.25 33.56
C SER A 30 -27.09 -6.98 34.27
N VAL A 31 -26.86 -7.38 35.52
CA VAL A 31 -27.81 -8.11 36.37
C VAL A 31 -28.09 -7.31 37.63
N ILE A 32 -29.34 -7.05 37.95
CA ILE A 32 -29.78 -6.50 39.24
C ILE A 32 -30.46 -7.62 40.01
N MET A 33 -29.99 -7.93 41.21
CA MET A 33 -30.54 -9.01 42.03
C MET A 33 -31.72 -8.52 42.87
N LEU A 34 -32.79 -9.31 42.94
CA LEU A 34 -33.98 -9.07 43.74
C LEU A 34 -34.08 -10.13 44.85
N THR A 35 -34.22 -9.73 46.11
CA THR A 35 -34.25 -10.68 47.24
C THR A 35 -35.39 -10.42 48.20
N GLY A 36 -35.86 -11.45 48.90
CA GLY A 36 -36.93 -11.32 49.89
C GLY A 36 -36.47 -10.67 51.20
N GLN A 37 -35.41 -11.21 51.81
CA GLN A 37 -34.83 -10.69 53.05
C GLN A 37 -33.63 -9.79 52.76
N GLY A 38 -33.61 -8.62 53.41
CA GLY A 38 -32.53 -7.64 53.34
C GLY A 38 -31.30 -8.08 54.15
N ASP A 39 -30.67 -9.17 53.73
CA ASP A 39 -29.38 -9.61 54.27
C ASP A 39 -28.26 -8.92 53.50
N GLU A 40 -27.56 -8.00 54.16
CA GLU A 40 -26.42 -7.27 53.61
C GLU A 40 -25.30 -8.23 53.16
N THR A 41 -25.19 -9.41 53.79
CA THR A 41 -24.22 -10.44 53.40
C THR A 41 -24.49 -10.96 51.98
N ILE A 42 -25.77 -11.20 51.65
CA ILE A 42 -26.20 -11.63 50.31
C ILE A 42 -25.97 -10.51 49.30
N ALA A 43 -26.25 -9.26 49.67
CA ALA A 43 -25.99 -8.11 48.81
C ALA A 43 -24.49 -8.01 48.46
N VAL A 44 -23.61 -8.11 49.46
CA VAL A 44 -22.15 -8.10 49.25
C VAL A 44 -21.71 -9.26 48.36
N GLN A 45 -22.26 -10.47 48.58
CA GLN A 45 -21.95 -11.63 47.74
C GLN A 45 -22.43 -11.46 46.30
N ALA A 46 -23.62 -10.88 46.09
CA ALA A 46 -24.15 -10.60 44.76
C ALA A 46 -23.24 -9.62 43.99
N ILE A 47 -22.84 -8.53 44.62
CA ILE A 47 -21.92 -7.55 44.00
C ILE A 47 -20.55 -8.18 43.73
N LYS A 48 -19.99 -8.94 44.67
CA LYS A 48 -18.71 -9.67 44.47
C LYS A 48 -18.80 -10.70 43.34
N SER A 49 -19.97 -11.30 43.16
CA SER A 49 -20.25 -12.24 42.07
C SER A 49 -20.62 -11.52 40.77
N GLY A 50 -20.50 -10.19 40.70
CA GLY A 50 -20.66 -9.38 39.49
C GLY A 50 -22.10 -8.97 39.16
N ALA A 51 -23.00 -8.98 40.15
CA ALA A 51 -24.25 -8.23 40.03
C ALA A 51 -23.95 -6.73 40.01
N GLN A 52 -24.70 -5.99 39.23
CA GLN A 52 -24.57 -4.53 39.09
C GLN A 52 -25.15 -3.80 40.29
N ASP A 53 -26.27 -4.31 40.80
CA ASP A 53 -27.00 -3.74 41.93
C ASP A 53 -27.86 -4.82 42.60
N TYR A 54 -28.45 -4.49 43.74
CA TYR A 54 -29.26 -5.36 44.58
C TYR A 54 -30.45 -4.58 45.15
N LEU A 55 -31.66 -5.17 45.08
CA LEU A 55 -32.87 -4.60 45.64
C LEU A 55 -33.60 -5.62 46.52
N VAL A 56 -34.08 -5.15 47.67
CA VAL A 56 -34.90 -5.96 48.58
C VAL A 56 -36.37 -5.80 48.19
N LYS A 57 -37.03 -6.91 47.82
CA LYS A 57 -38.43 -6.97 47.37
C LYS A 57 -39.40 -6.33 48.35
N GLY A 58 -39.24 -6.61 49.65
CA GLY A 58 -40.09 -6.03 50.70
C GLY A 58 -39.90 -4.51 50.91
N LYS A 59 -38.90 -3.90 50.28
CA LYS A 59 -38.61 -2.47 50.32
C LYS A 59 -38.57 -1.84 48.93
N LEU A 60 -39.11 -2.51 47.91
CA LEU A 60 -39.17 -1.98 46.55
C LEU A 60 -40.05 -0.73 46.51
N THR A 61 -39.53 0.33 45.92
CA THR A 61 -40.27 1.54 45.59
C THR A 61 -40.04 1.88 44.14
N SER A 62 -40.96 2.64 43.53
CA SER A 62 -40.79 3.12 42.15
C SER A 62 -39.47 3.87 41.95
N ASP A 63 -39.02 4.58 42.99
CA ASP A 63 -37.81 5.41 42.94
C ASP A 63 -36.51 4.60 43.03
N ASN A 64 -36.45 3.59 43.91
CA ASN A 64 -35.23 2.77 44.01
C ASN A 64 -35.06 1.86 42.80
N LEU A 65 -36.15 1.29 42.27
CA LEU A 65 -36.13 0.49 41.06
C LEU A 65 -35.72 1.34 39.85
N ARG A 66 -36.30 2.54 39.71
CA ARG A 66 -35.94 3.46 38.62
C ARG A 66 -34.45 3.82 38.67
N ARG A 67 -33.91 4.15 39.84
CA ARG A 67 -32.48 4.48 40.00
C ARG A 67 -31.59 3.29 39.64
N ALA A 68 -31.89 2.09 40.14
CA ALA A 68 -31.11 0.90 39.85
C ALA A 68 -31.09 0.57 38.34
N VAL A 69 -32.26 0.63 37.70
CA VAL A 69 -32.40 0.39 36.25
C VAL A 69 -31.66 1.47 35.44
N HIS A 70 -31.80 2.74 35.81
CA HIS A 70 -31.11 3.83 35.12
C HIS A 70 -29.59 3.66 35.19
N GLY A 71 -29.06 3.42 36.39
CA GLY A 71 -27.63 3.18 36.60
C GLY A 71 -27.13 1.97 35.81
N ALA A 72 -27.90 0.87 35.76
CA ALA A 72 -27.56 -0.29 34.96
C ALA A 72 -27.51 0.01 33.44
N ILE A 73 -28.45 0.80 32.94
CA ILE A 73 -28.48 1.21 31.52
C ILE A 73 -27.32 2.13 31.20
N GLU A 74 -27.04 3.13 32.03
CA GLU A 74 -25.91 4.05 31.85
C GLU A 74 -24.58 3.29 31.81
N GLN A 75 -24.36 2.37 32.75
CA GLN A 75 -23.16 1.54 32.76
C GLN A 75 -23.06 0.66 31.51
N MET A 76 -24.16 0.07 31.06
CA MET A 76 -24.19 -0.68 29.80
C MET A 76 -23.82 0.19 28.59
N GLN A 77 -24.29 1.43 28.54
CA GLN A 77 -23.96 2.38 27.46
C GLN A 77 -22.48 2.78 27.49
N LEU A 78 -21.95 3.12 28.67
CA LEU A 78 -20.53 3.46 28.84
C LEU A 78 -19.61 2.31 28.42
N MET A 79 -19.92 1.07 28.83
CA MET A 79 -19.13 -0.10 28.42
C MET A 79 -19.20 -0.37 26.92
N ARG A 80 -20.36 -0.13 26.27
CA ARG A 80 -20.48 -0.24 24.80
C ARG A 80 -19.62 0.80 24.09
N GLN A 81 -19.65 2.06 24.54
CA GLN A 81 -18.82 3.12 23.97
C GLN A 81 -17.33 2.81 24.12
N LEU A 82 -16.91 2.35 25.30
CA LEU A 82 -15.52 1.95 25.54
C LEU A 82 -15.07 0.83 24.59
N LYS A 83 -15.93 -0.18 24.39
CA LYS A 83 -15.64 -1.29 23.46
C LYS A 83 -15.52 -0.79 22.01
N GLN A 84 -16.43 0.07 21.58
CA GLN A 84 -16.39 0.68 20.23
C GLN A 84 -15.11 1.51 20.03
N GLN A 85 -14.73 2.32 21.01
CA GLN A 85 -13.48 3.09 20.97
C GLN A 85 -12.24 2.20 20.86
N GLN A 86 -12.19 1.09 21.61
CA GLN A 86 -11.10 0.12 21.54
C GLN A 86 -11.03 -0.59 20.18
N GLU A 87 -12.18 -0.97 19.62
CA GLU A 87 -12.27 -1.58 18.29
C GLU A 87 -11.80 -0.59 17.20
N GLN A 88 -12.21 0.68 17.31
CA GLN A 88 -11.76 1.74 16.41
C GLN A 88 -10.25 1.97 16.49
N GLN A 89 -9.68 2.04 17.70
CA GLN A 89 -8.23 2.19 17.89
C GLN A 89 -7.45 1.01 17.31
N LYS A 90 -7.94 -0.23 17.47
CA LYS A 90 -7.33 -1.41 16.85
C LYS A 90 -7.36 -1.33 15.34
N LEU A 91 -8.47 -0.89 14.75
CA LEU A 91 -8.59 -0.72 13.31
C LEU A 91 -7.62 0.35 12.78
N VAL A 92 -7.54 1.51 13.44
CA VAL A 92 -6.59 2.57 13.08
C VAL A 92 -5.15 2.08 13.18
N GLY A 93 -4.81 1.35 14.24
CA GLY A 93 -3.49 0.73 14.40
C GLY A 93 -3.17 -0.27 13.29
N ALA A 94 -4.13 -1.14 12.94
CA ALA A 94 -3.98 -2.10 11.85
C ALA A 94 -3.80 -1.40 10.49
N ILE A 95 -4.57 -0.34 10.20
CA ILE A 95 -4.43 0.48 8.99
C ILE A 95 -3.04 1.12 8.96
N ALA A 96 -2.59 1.73 10.06
CA ALA A 96 -1.27 2.35 10.12
C ALA A 96 -0.13 1.34 9.88
N LEU A 97 -0.24 0.13 10.42
CA LEU A 97 0.70 -0.96 10.16
C LEU A 97 0.66 -1.41 8.69
N ASN A 98 -0.53 -1.57 8.11
CA ASN A 98 -0.71 -1.93 6.70
C ASN A 98 -0.15 -0.85 5.76
N ILE A 99 -0.34 0.43 6.06
CA ILE A 99 0.26 1.54 5.31
C ILE A 99 1.79 1.49 5.41
N ARG A 100 2.36 1.28 6.60
CA ARG A 100 3.83 1.14 6.77
C ARG A 100 4.39 -0.04 5.96
N GLN A 101 3.67 -1.16 5.90
CA GLN A 101 4.06 -2.30 5.08
C GLN A 101 3.88 -2.02 3.59
N SER A 102 2.82 -1.32 3.20
CA SER A 102 2.61 -0.88 1.81
C SER A 102 3.63 0.17 1.37
N LEU A 103 4.13 1.03 2.26
CA LEU A 103 5.23 1.95 1.96
C LEU A 103 6.57 1.21 1.79
N LYS A 104 6.71 -0.04 2.26
CA LYS A 104 7.82 -0.90 1.82
C LYS A 104 7.72 -1.31 0.35
N LEU A 105 6.56 -1.15 -0.33
CA LEU A 105 6.55 -1.21 -1.80
C LEU A 105 7.34 -0.06 -2.42
N GLN A 106 7.53 1.08 -1.74
CA GLN A 106 8.43 2.13 -2.25
C GLN A 106 9.89 1.64 -2.22
N ASP A 107 10.26 0.80 -1.25
CA ASP A 107 11.58 0.15 -1.22
C ASP A 107 11.70 -0.94 -2.29
N ILE A 108 10.63 -1.69 -2.58
CA ILE A 108 10.58 -2.66 -3.69
C ILE A 108 10.66 -1.93 -5.04
N LEU A 109 9.93 -0.84 -5.22
CA LEU A 109 10.02 0.02 -6.40
C LEU A 109 11.41 0.67 -6.50
N ALA A 110 12.04 1.06 -5.39
CA ALA A 110 13.42 1.55 -5.40
C ALA A 110 14.41 0.46 -5.81
N THR A 111 14.17 -0.79 -5.41
CA THR A 111 14.98 -1.96 -5.83
C THR A 111 14.76 -2.26 -7.31
N SER A 112 13.52 -2.23 -7.80
CA SER A 112 13.21 -2.37 -9.23
C SER A 112 13.72 -1.17 -10.05
N VAL A 113 13.68 0.05 -9.51
CA VAL A 113 14.30 1.24 -10.13
C VAL A 113 15.80 1.06 -10.18
N GLN A 114 16.43 0.43 -9.19
CA GLN A 114 17.86 0.14 -9.20
C GLN A 114 18.23 -0.99 -10.18
N GLU A 115 17.40 -2.02 -10.33
CA GLU A 115 17.52 -3.04 -11.37
C GLU A 115 17.31 -2.44 -12.77
N VAL A 116 16.30 -1.58 -12.94
CA VAL A 116 16.08 -0.80 -14.17
C VAL A 116 17.24 0.16 -14.40
N ARG A 117 17.84 0.75 -13.36
CA ARG A 117 19.01 1.62 -13.48
C ARG A 117 20.26 0.85 -13.88
N GLN A 118 20.45 -0.38 -13.38
CA GLN A 118 21.49 -1.30 -13.86
C GLN A 118 21.24 -1.75 -15.31
N LEU A 119 19.98 -1.96 -15.69
CA LEU A 119 19.58 -2.26 -17.06
C LEU A 119 19.79 -1.03 -17.97
N LEU A 120 19.60 0.17 -17.43
CA LEU A 120 19.88 1.43 -18.11
C LEU A 120 21.37 1.74 -18.23
N ASP A 121 22.21 1.29 -17.28
CA ASP A 121 23.67 1.36 -17.36
C ASP A 121 24.24 0.50 -18.51
N ALA A 122 23.46 -0.42 -19.08
CA ALA A 122 23.83 -1.15 -20.29
C ALA A 122 23.62 -0.35 -21.59
N PHE A 123 22.88 0.77 -21.56
CA PHE A 123 22.69 1.65 -22.71
C PHE A 123 23.74 2.76 -22.69
N GLN A 124 24.58 2.81 -23.72
CA GLN A 124 25.56 3.89 -23.86
C GLN A 124 24.92 5.23 -24.24
N PHE A 125 23.72 5.23 -24.83
CA PHE A 125 23.04 6.44 -25.29
C PHE A 125 21.51 6.28 -25.35
N ILE A 126 20.78 7.25 -24.77
CA ILE A 126 19.34 7.44 -24.92
C ILE A 126 19.11 8.91 -25.29
N GLY A 127 18.44 9.16 -26.43
CA GLY A 127 18.21 10.51 -26.93
C GLY A 127 16.83 10.70 -27.56
N LEU A 128 16.29 11.92 -27.43
CA LEU A 128 15.07 12.39 -28.10
C LEU A 128 15.44 13.35 -29.24
N LEU A 129 15.20 12.99 -30.50
CA LEU A 129 15.40 13.86 -31.67
C LEU A 129 14.08 14.50 -32.11
N THR A 130 14.01 15.83 -32.05
CA THR A 130 12.92 16.61 -32.64
C THR A 130 13.37 17.23 -33.97
N PRO A 131 12.45 17.65 -34.85
CA PRO A 131 12.78 18.39 -36.07
C PRO A 131 13.61 19.66 -35.82
N ALA A 132 13.55 20.24 -34.62
CA ALA A 132 14.31 21.41 -34.20
C ALA A 132 15.67 21.08 -33.54
N GLY A 133 15.99 19.80 -33.31
CA GLY A 133 17.21 19.35 -32.63
C GLY A 133 16.96 18.34 -31.50
N ILE A 134 18.03 17.93 -30.80
CA ILE A 134 17.96 16.98 -29.67
C ILE A 134 17.52 17.69 -28.39
N LEU A 135 16.59 17.11 -27.63
CA LEU A 135 16.02 17.74 -26.43
C LEU A 135 16.40 17.06 -25.09
N LEU A 136 16.76 15.77 -25.05
CA LEU A 136 17.08 15.10 -23.78
C LEU A 136 18.27 14.13 -23.95
N GLU A 137 19.40 14.42 -23.31
CA GLU A 137 20.53 13.50 -23.12
C GLU A 137 20.61 13.13 -21.62
N ALA A 138 20.41 11.85 -21.29
CA ALA A 138 20.67 11.31 -19.96
C ALA A 138 21.99 10.54 -19.96
N GLN A 139 23.11 11.27 -20.09
CA GLN A 139 24.48 10.97 -19.63
C GLN A 139 25.41 11.94 -20.36
N GLN A 140 26.28 12.61 -19.61
CA GLN A 140 27.03 13.78 -20.08
C GLN A 140 27.88 13.50 -21.32
N SER A 141 27.92 14.50 -22.21
CA SER A 141 28.80 14.67 -23.37
C SER A 141 28.24 13.98 -24.65
N ILE A 142 27.66 14.69 -25.61
CA ILE A 142 28.34 15.53 -26.62
C ILE A 142 27.30 16.04 -27.65
N LEU A 143 26.72 17.22 -27.41
CA LEU A 143 26.12 18.04 -28.48
C LEU A 143 27.13 18.99 -29.14
N ALA A 144 28.34 19.16 -28.59
CA ALA A 144 29.33 20.11 -29.11
C ALA A 144 30.10 19.64 -30.37
N ARG A 145 29.88 18.43 -30.89
CA ARG A 145 30.72 17.81 -31.94
C ARG A 145 29.93 17.21 -33.12
N GLN A 146 28.64 17.57 -33.21
CA GLN A 146 27.62 16.96 -34.07
C GLN A 146 27.77 17.14 -35.61
N ARG A 147 28.95 17.53 -36.11
CA ARG A 147 29.27 17.40 -37.56
C ARG A 147 30.63 16.79 -37.87
N GLY A 148 31.50 16.58 -36.88
CA GLY A 148 32.90 16.18 -37.12
C GLY A 148 33.31 14.84 -36.51
N MET A 149 32.36 14.07 -35.97
CA MET A 149 32.65 12.93 -35.10
C MET A 149 32.04 11.59 -35.49
N ILE A 150 31.20 11.57 -36.51
CA ILE A 150 30.69 10.33 -37.09
C ILE A 150 31.40 10.21 -38.43
N VAL A 151 32.03 9.08 -38.71
CA VAL A 151 32.64 8.83 -40.03
C VAL A 151 31.55 9.06 -41.10
N PRO A 152 31.82 9.79 -42.19
CA PRO A 152 30.78 10.25 -43.14
C PRO A 152 29.80 9.17 -43.60
N ASP A 153 30.27 7.92 -43.73
CA ASP A 153 29.46 6.79 -44.13
C ASP A 153 28.40 6.39 -43.09
N ILE A 154 28.71 6.48 -41.80
CA ILE A 154 27.75 6.21 -40.72
C ILE A 154 26.73 7.36 -40.65
N ALA A 155 27.18 8.61 -40.82
CA ALA A 155 26.29 9.77 -40.84
C ALA A 155 25.23 9.66 -41.95
N ARG A 156 25.67 9.30 -43.17
CA ARG A 156 24.76 9.09 -44.31
C ARG A 156 23.75 7.97 -44.06
N LYS A 157 24.17 6.85 -43.48
CA LYS A 157 23.28 5.73 -43.14
C LYS A 157 22.26 6.14 -42.07
N GLN A 158 22.67 6.91 -41.07
CA GLN A 158 21.76 7.40 -40.03
C GLN A 158 20.71 8.37 -40.58
N ASP A 159 21.09 9.31 -41.45
CA ASP A 159 20.14 10.24 -42.06
C ASP A 159 19.02 9.53 -42.83
N GLN A 160 19.34 8.41 -43.50
CA GLN A 160 18.35 7.61 -44.21
C GLN A 160 17.38 6.93 -43.24
N VAL A 161 17.90 6.32 -42.16
CA VAL A 161 17.10 5.68 -41.11
C VAL A 161 16.18 6.70 -40.42
N PHE A 162 16.71 7.89 -40.11
CA PHE A 162 15.93 8.97 -39.51
C PHE A 162 14.79 9.41 -40.40
N ARG A 163 15.07 9.64 -41.68
CA ARG A 163 14.05 10.04 -42.64
C ARG A 163 12.99 8.96 -42.77
N GLN A 164 13.38 7.68 -42.82
CA GLN A 164 12.45 6.57 -42.93
C GLN A 164 11.49 6.53 -41.74
N VAL A 165 11.98 6.51 -40.50
CA VAL A 165 11.11 6.40 -39.31
C VAL A 165 10.23 7.64 -39.15
N LEU A 166 10.72 8.85 -39.41
CA LEU A 166 9.90 10.07 -39.34
C LEU A 166 8.83 10.15 -40.45
N THR A 167 9.12 9.60 -41.63
CA THR A 167 8.17 9.64 -42.75
C THR A 167 7.14 8.51 -42.67
N THR A 168 7.58 7.32 -42.26
CA THR A 168 6.73 6.11 -42.27
C THR A 168 5.98 5.89 -40.98
N GLY A 169 6.47 6.41 -39.84
CA GLY A 169 5.91 6.08 -38.54
C GLY A 169 6.15 4.63 -38.10
N GLU A 170 6.99 3.87 -38.82
CA GLU A 170 7.35 2.50 -38.48
C GLU A 170 8.69 2.47 -37.70
N PRO A 171 8.79 1.73 -36.59
CA PRO A 171 10.03 1.58 -35.86
C PRO A 171 11.04 0.72 -36.63
N ILE A 172 12.33 1.00 -36.43
CA ILE A 172 13.43 0.15 -36.91
C ILE A 172 14.15 -0.40 -35.68
N LEU A 173 14.13 -1.71 -35.51
CA LEU A 173 14.71 -2.39 -34.35
C LEU A 173 15.98 -3.13 -34.73
N ASP A 174 16.88 -3.28 -33.77
CA ASP A 174 18.05 -4.15 -33.84
C ASP A 174 18.95 -3.92 -35.08
N LEU A 175 19.07 -2.66 -35.50
CA LEU A 175 19.93 -2.28 -36.62
C LEU A 175 21.39 -2.33 -36.18
N GLU A 176 22.14 -3.28 -36.73
CA GLU A 176 23.59 -3.34 -36.51
C GLU A 176 24.32 -2.28 -37.35
N ILE A 177 25.04 -1.41 -36.66
CA ILE A 177 25.88 -0.38 -37.25
C ILE A 177 27.30 -0.66 -36.78
N SER A 178 28.25 -0.75 -37.73
CA SER A 178 29.67 -0.89 -37.40
C SER A 178 30.47 0.27 -37.97
N GLY A 179 31.49 0.69 -37.23
CA GLY A 179 32.44 1.66 -37.71
C GLY A 179 33.36 2.18 -36.61
N GLU A 180 34.14 3.18 -36.96
CA GLU A 180 35.11 3.78 -36.05
C GLU A 180 34.51 4.97 -35.31
N THR A 181 35.06 5.25 -34.13
CA THR A 181 34.79 6.50 -33.42
C THR A 181 36.05 7.34 -33.37
N PRO A 182 35.96 8.68 -33.39
CA PRO A 182 37.12 9.56 -33.26
C PRO A 182 37.90 9.37 -31.96
N LYS A 183 37.26 8.82 -30.91
CA LYS A 183 37.90 8.51 -29.63
C LYS A 183 38.81 7.27 -29.73
N PHE A 184 38.56 6.38 -30.69
CA PHE A 184 39.31 5.15 -30.93
C PHE A 184 39.54 4.94 -32.44
N PRO A 185 40.39 5.76 -33.08
CA PRO A 185 40.66 5.64 -34.51
C PRO A 185 41.28 4.28 -34.84
N GLY A 186 40.87 3.67 -35.95
CA GLY A 186 41.31 2.33 -36.38
C GLY A 186 40.68 1.16 -35.62
N VAL A 187 39.82 1.41 -34.64
CA VAL A 187 39.09 0.35 -33.92
C VAL A 187 37.64 0.30 -34.40
N ILE A 188 37.30 -0.76 -35.14
CA ILE A 188 35.92 -1.03 -35.53
C ILE A 188 35.15 -1.50 -34.30
N ARG A 189 34.05 -0.80 -34.02
CA ARG A 189 33.08 -1.15 -33.00
C ARG A 189 31.74 -1.41 -33.66
N THR A 190 30.93 -2.23 -33.02
CA THR A 190 29.60 -2.60 -33.50
C THR A 190 28.57 -2.21 -32.45
N TRP A 191 27.53 -1.52 -32.90
CA TRP A 191 26.40 -1.09 -32.10
C TRP A 191 25.11 -1.69 -32.64
N LEU A 192 24.21 -2.03 -31.74
CA LEU A 192 22.83 -2.38 -32.02
C LEU A 192 21.96 -1.16 -31.71
N ALA A 193 21.32 -0.60 -32.73
CA ALA A 193 20.52 0.61 -32.61
C ALA A 193 19.04 0.33 -32.92
N SER A 194 18.16 0.86 -32.08
CA SER A 194 16.72 0.84 -32.28
C SER A 194 16.15 2.25 -32.28
N TYR A 195 15.29 2.52 -33.26
CA TYR A 195 14.72 3.82 -33.58
C TYR A 195 13.19 3.72 -33.51
N PHE A 196 12.56 4.58 -32.72
CA PHE A 196 11.13 4.53 -32.44
C PHE A 196 10.49 5.88 -32.73
N PRO A 197 9.40 5.94 -33.51
CA PRO A 197 8.67 7.17 -33.72
C PRO A 197 7.96 7.58 -32.43
N ILE A 198 7.93 8.87 -32.16
CA ILE A 198 7.16 9.47 -31.08
C ILE A 198 6.07 10.29 -31.74
N GLN A 199 4.86 9.79 -31.62
CA GLN A 199 3.67 10.33 -32.24
C GLN A 199 3.09 11.48 -31.41
N SER A 200 2.42 12.41 -32.08
CA SER A 200 1.56 13.41 -31.44
C SER A 200 0.21 12.80 -31.06
N GLU A 201 -0.61 13.57 -30.33
CA GLU A 201 -2.02 13.21 -30.09
C GLU A 201 -2.85 13.02 -31.38
N ALA A 202 -2.35 13.52 -32.52
CA ALA A 202 -2.97 13.34 -33.85
C ALA A 202 -2.39 12.13 -34.63
N ASP A 203 -1.62 11.24 -33.98
CA ASP A 203 -0.98 10.04 -34.56
C ASP A 203 0.08 10.34 -35.65
N GLU A 204 0.53 11.59 -35.74
CA GLU A 204 1.61 12.00 -36.64
C GLU A 204 2.98 11.95 -35.94
N PRO A 205 4.05 11.41 -36.55
CA PRO A 205 5.38 11.38 -35.96
C PRO A 205 5.94 12.81 -35.76
N ILE A 206 6.07 13.26 -34.52
CA ILE A 206 6.64 14.58 -34.18
C ILE A 206 8.09 14.50 -33.73
N SER A 207 8.56 13.31 -33.33
CA SER A 207 9.91 13.10 -32.82
C SER A 207 10.31 11.62 -32.95
N MET A 208 11.54 11.29 -32.58
CA MET A 208 12.04 9.92 -32.56
C MET A 208 12.92 9.68 -31.34
N GLY A 209 12.69 8.54 -30.69
CA GLY A 209 13.57 8.00 -29.66
C GLY A 209 14.62 7.07 -30.28
N ILE A 210 15.84 7.09 -29.73
CA ILE A 210 16.92 6.20 -30.16
C ILE A 210 17.52 5.51 -28.95
N VAL A 211 17.69 4.20 -29.05
CA VAL A 211 18.41 3.36 -28.09
C VAL A 211 19.61 2.73 -28.80
N VAL A 212 20.81 2.89 -28.24
CA VAL A 212 22.05 2.32 -28.79
C VAL A 212 22.79 1.50 -27.74
N VAL A 213 23.11 0.25 -28.09
CA VAL A 213 23.89 -0.68 -27.27
C VAL A 213 25.17 -1.04 -28.02
N GLU A 214 26.33 -0.94 -27.39
CA GLU A 214 27.57 -1.46 -27.98
C GLU A 214 27.66 -2.97 -27.78
N ILE A 215 27.85 -3.71 -28.88
CA ILE A 215 27.93 -5.18 -28.91
C ILE A 215 29.28 -5.69 -29.45
N SER A 216 30.29 -4.81 -29.48
CA SER A 216 31.65 -5.10 -29.99
C SER A 216 32.31 -6.32 -29.32
N ASP A 217 32.07 -6.52 -28.02
CA ASP A 217 32.63 -7.68 -27.29
C ASP A 217 31.87 -8.96 -27.62
N ARG A 218 30.53 -8.89 -27.72
CA ARG A 218 29.68 -10.02 -28.12
C ARG A 218 30.07 -10.52 -29.52
N LYS A 219 30.25 -9.61 -30.48
CA LYS A 219 30.65 -9.94 -31.86
C LYS A 219 32.06 -10.55 -31.98
N ARG A 220 32.95 -10.30 -31.02
CA ARG A 220 34.31 -10.89 -31.01
C ARG A 220 34.34 -12.29 -30.40
N ALA A 221 33.28 -12.69 -29.69
CA ALA A 221 33.14 -14.00 -29.07
C ALA A 221 32.34 -15.01 -29.92
N GLU A 222 31.71 -14.55 -31.01
CA GLU A 222 31.02 -15.34 -32.04
C GLU A 222 32.00 -15.74 -33.16
#